data_AF-A0A1H2PPN9-F1
#
_entry.id   AF-A0A1H2PPN9-F1
#
_cell.length_a   1.000
_cell.length_b   1.000
_cell.length_c   1.000
_cell.angle_alpha   90.00
_cell.angle_beta   90.00
_cell.angle_gamma   90.00
#
_symmetry.space_group_name_H-M   'P 1'
#
loop_
_entity.id
_entity.type
_entity.pdbx_description
1 polymer ?
#
loop_
_entity_poly.entity_id
_entity_poly.type
_entity_poly.pdbx_seq_one_letter_code
_entity_poly.pdbx_strand_id
1 'polypeptide(L)'
;MDRVRLLVEILPVLAQEPRFALKGGTAINLFEHDLPRLSVDIDLAWLPVHDYAEDAKLIAEALGRLADAMRARPLQLQVQASAGEGGAVTRLVASRGRARVEIETTPVMRGTVHPVRTMVVRPRVEEAFGFAEVQVLNFADCMQESWRRHCRDSIRAICLM
;
A
#
# COMPACT_ATOMS: atom_id res chain seq x y z
N MET A 1 14.24 5.11 12.36
CA MET A 1 13.93 5.89 11.14
C MET A 1 14.14 5.11 9.85
N ASP A 2 15.01 4.10 9.85
CA ASP A 2 15.35 3.28 8.67
C ASP A 2 14.15 2.61 7.99
N ARG A 3 13.09 2.27 8.74
CA ARG A 3 11.83 1.77 8.15
C ARG A 3 11.12 2.79 7.28
N VAL A 4 11.02 4.05 7.72
CA VAL A 4 10.38 5.12 6.93
C VAL A 4 11.22 5.44 5.70
N ARG A 5 12.55 5.47 5.85
CA ARG A 5 13.46 5.63 4.71
C ARG A 5 13.27 4.52 3.67
N LEU A 6 13.24 3.26 4.12
CA LEU A 6 12.98 2.12 3.24
C LEU A 6 11.60 2.22 2.56
N LEU A 7 10.57 2.64 3.30
CA LEU A 7 9.24 2.86 2.74
C LEU A 7 9.27 3.89 1.62
N VAL A 8 9.87 5.06 1.86
CA VAL A 8 9.96 6.13 0.86
C VAL A 8 10.75 5.69 -0.37
N GLU A 9 11.83 4.92 -0.21
CA GLU A 9 12.57 4.34 -1.33
C GLU A 9 11.80 3.30 -2.15
N ILE A 10 10.82 2.62 -1.54
CA ILE A 10 9.95 1.64 -2.23
C ILE A 10 8.88 2.34 -3.07
N LEU A 11 8.38 3.50 -2.65
CA LEU A 11 7.26 4.20 -3.29
C LEU A 11 7.45 4.43 -4.80
N PRO A 12 8.63 4.88 -5.31
CA PRO A 12 8.85 5.02 -6.75
C PRO A 12 8.75 3.71 -7.55
N VAL A 13 9.03 2.55 -6.93
CA VAL A 13 8.85 1.26 -7.59
C VAL A 13 7.36 0.92 -7.68
N LEU A 14 6.59 1.20 -6.62
CA LEU A 14 5.14 1.02 -6.63
C LEU A 14 4.46 1.91 -7.67
N ALA A 15 4.96 3.13 -7.88
CA ALA A 15 4.44 4.06 -8.89
C ALA A 15 4.51 3.52 -10.33
N GLN A 16 5.36 2.53 -10.61
CA GLN A 16 5.48 1.90 -11.93
C GLN A 16 4.29 0.99 -12.27
N GLU A 17 3.47 0.62 -11.28
CA GLU A 17 2.27 -0.18 -11.46
C GLU A 17 1.02 0.70 -11.26
N PRO A 18 0.50 1.35 -12.32
CA PRO A 18 -0.54 2.36 -12.21
C PRO A 18 -1.90 1.79 -11.80
N ARG A 19 -2.05 0.46 -11.78
CA ARG A 19 -3.26 -0.22 -11.29
C ARG A 19 -3.35 -0.24 -9.76
N PHE A 20 -2.31 0.19 -9.05
CA PHE A 20 -2.37 0.39 -7.61
C PHE A 20 -2.44 1.87 -7.23
N ALA A 21 -3.18 2.16 -6.15
CA ALA A 21 -3.14 3.43 -5.45
C ALA A 21 -2.85 3.22 -3.95
N LEU A 22 -2.00 4.07 -3.39
CA LEU A 22 -1.70 4.09 -1.96
C LEU A 22 -2.92 4.55 -1.16
N LYS A 23 -3.19 3.91 -0.03
CA LYS A 23 -4.28 4.28 0.87
C LYS A 23 -3.87 4.23 2.34
N GLY A 24 -4.84 4.43 3.22
CA GLY A 24 -4.70 4.22 4.66
C GLY A 24 -3.85 5.26 5.38
N GLY A 25 -3.32 4.87 6.55
CA GLY A 25 -2.59 5.78 7.43
C GLY A 25 -1.30 6.33 6.82
N THR A 26 -0.61 5.53 6.01
CA THR A 26 0.63 5.92 5.33
C THR A 26 0.41 6.98 4.27
N ALA A 27 -0.65 6.86 3.45
CA ALA A 27 -1.06 7.91 2.52
C ALA A 27 -1.26 9.25 3.23
N ILE A 28 -2.06 9.24 4.29
CA ILE A 28 -2.39 10.45 5.06
C ILE A 28 -1.12 11.06 5.67
N ASN A 29 -0.26 10.23 6.26
CA ASN A 29 0.93 10.71 6.96
C ASN A 29 1.96 11.33 6.00
N LEU A 30 2.24 10.69 4.86
CA LEU A 30 3.32 11.11 3.98
C LEU A 30 2.90 12.23 3.02
N PHE A 31 1.63 12.29 2.63
CA PHE A 31 1.15 13.16 1.56
C PHE A 31 0.23 14.30 2.05
N GLU A 32 -0.35 14.20 3.26
CA GLU A 32 -1.30 15.22 3.77
C GLU A 32 -0.83 15.90 5.08
N HIS A 33 -0.07 15.24 5.96
CA HIS A 33 0.15 15.72 7.35
C HIS A 33 1.60 15.82 7.84
N ASP A 34 2.61 15.73 6.97
CA ASP A 34 4.02 15.90 7.35
C ASP A 34 4.51 14.87 8.41
N LEU A 35 4.02 13.62 8.32
CA LEU A 35 4.37 12.46 9.15
C LEU A 35 4.22 12.69 10.67
N PRO A 36 3.00 13.01 11.17
CA PRO A 36 2.79 13.31 12.60
C PRO A 36 2.83 12.06 13.48
N ARG A 37 2.67 10.87 12.88
CA ARG A 37 2.76 9.56 13.52
C ARG A 37 3.49 8.58 12.60
N LEU A 38 4.17 7.61 13.20
CA LEU A 38 4.86 6.55 12.46
C LEU A 38 3.84 5.51 11.96
N SER A 39 3.66 5.39 10.64
CA SER A 39 2.97 4.26 10.00
C SER A 39 3.95 3.74 8.94
N VAL A 40 4.29 2.46 9.02
CA VAL A 40 5.39 1.87 8.23
C VAL A 40 4.96 0.72 7.32
N ASP A 41 3.64 0.54 7.17
CA ASP A 41 3.05 -0.43 6.27
C ASP A 41 2.45 0.31 5.07
N ILE A 42 2.50 -0.30 3.91
CA ILE A 42 1.96 0.22 2.66
C ILE A 42 0.68 -0.54 2.35
N ASP A 43 -0.47 0.12 2.51
CA ASP A 43 -1.75 -0.36 2.02
C ASP A 43 -1.97 0.11 0.58
N LEU A 44 -2.24 -0.83 -0.33
CA LEU A 44 -2.59 -0.57 -1.73
C LEU A 44 -4.04 -0.97 -2.03
N ALA A 45 -4.69 -0.16 -2.86
CA ALA A 45 -5.96 -0.50 -3.50
C ALA A 45 -5.71 -0.90 -4.96
N TRP A 46 -6.26 -2.04 -5.37
CA TRP A 46 -6.26 -2.48 -6.77
C TRP A 46 -7.41 -1.83 -7.53
N LEU A 47 -7.10 -0.93 -8.46
CA LEU A 47 -8.07 -0.05 -9.12
C LEU A 47 -8.97 -0.72 -10.18
N PRO A 48 -8.48 -1.67 -11.00
CA PRO A 48 -9.35 -2.38 -11.93
C PRO A 48 -10.47 -3.12 -11.22
N VAL A 49 -11.61 -3.25 -11.90
CA VAL A 49 -12.78 -3.95 -11.39
C VAL A 49 -13.15 -5.04 -12.39
N HIS A 50 -12.72 -6.27 -12.10
CA HIS A 50 -13.11 -7.47 -12.82
C HIS A 50 -13.82 -8.44 -11.87
N ASP A 51 -13.99 -9.69 -12.27
CA ASP A 51 -14.34 -10.73 -11.31
C ASP A 51 -13.17 -11.02 -10.35
N TYR A 52 -13.50 -11.62 -9.20
CA TYR A 52 -12.52 -11.88 -8.15
C TYR A 52 -11.35 -12.75 -8.60
N ALA A 53 -11.60 -13.76 -9.44
CA ALA A 53 -10.56 -14.71 -9.85
C ALA A 53 -9.57 -14.04 -10.82
N GLU A 54 -10.08 -13.24 -11.75
CA GLU A 54 -9.28 -12.44 -12.66
C GLU A 54 -8.42 -11.41 -11.90
N ASP A 55 -9.03 -10.62 -11.01
CA ASP A 55 -8.30 -9.62 -10.24
C ASP A 55 -7.27 -10.25 -9.29
N ALA A 56 -7.58 -11.38 -8.65
CA ALA A 56 -6.62 -12.09 -7.81
C ALA A 56 -5.37 -12.54 -8.60
N LYS A 57 -5.56 -13.01 -9.83
CA LYS A 57 -4.44 -13.39 -10.72
C LYS A 57 -3.63 -12.16 -11.12
N LEU A 58 -4.29 -11.10 -11.58
CA LEU A 58 -3.62 -9.86 -12.04
C LEU A 58 -2.85 -9.18 -10.90
N ILE A 59 -3.41 -9.19 -9.69
CA ILE A 59 -2.74 -8.71 -8.47
C ILE A 59 -1.48 -9.53 -8.20
N ALA A 60 -1.56 -10.86 -8.23
CA ALA A 60 -0.41 -11.71 -7.96
C ALA A 60 0.72 -11.47 -8.98
N GLU A 61 0.39 -11.32 -10.26
CA GLU A 61 1.35 -10.98 -11.31
C GLU A 61 1.98 -9.59 -11.10
N ALA A 62 1.18 -8.60 -10.70
CA ALA A 62 1.65 -7.24 -10.42
C ALA A 62 2.58 -7.20 -9.21
N LEU A 63 2.23 -7.87 -8.12
CA LEU A 63 3.11 -8.02 -6.95
C LEU A 63 4.38 -8.78 -7.30
N GLY A 64 4.32 -9.77 -8.20
CA GLY A 64 5.51 -10.45 -8.72
C GLY A 64 6.48 -9.48 -9.39
N ARG A 65 5.99 -8.66 -10.34
CA ARG A 65 6.81 -7.63 -11.01
C ARG A 65 7.42 -6.63 -10.04
N LEU A 66 6.63 -6.15 -9.07
CA LEU A 66 7.10 -5.23 -8.05
C LEU A 66 8.17 -5.86 -7.15
N ALA A 67 7.98 -7.12 -6.74
CA ALA A 67 8.96 -7.85 -5.95
C ALA A 67 10.29 -8.00 -6.71
N ASP A 68 10.24 -8.32 -8.00
CA ASP A 68 11.44 -8.45 -8.83
C ASP A 68 12.16 -7.11 -9.03
N ALA A 69 11.41 -6.02 -9.25
CA ALA A 69 11.97 -4.68 -9.32
C ALA A 69 12.64 -4.25 -8.00
N MET A 70 12.04 -4.58 -6.85
CA MET A 70 12.61 -4.30 -5.53
C MET A 70 13.87 -5.14 -5.22
N ARG A 71 13.94 -6.38 -5.74
CA ARG A 71 15.14 -7.24 -5.62
C ARG A 71 16.28 -6.78 -6.52
N ALA A 72 15.95 -6.14 -7.65
CA ALA A 72 16.93 -5.62 -8.59
C ALA A 72 17.63 -4.36 -8.07
N ARG A 73 18.66 -3.90 -8.80
CA ARG A 73 19.27 -2.59 -8.55
C ARG A 73 18.29 -1.46 -8.92
N PRO A 74 18.31 -0.34 -8.17
CA PRO A 74 19.26 0.01 -7.13
C PRO A 74 18.92 -0.52 -5.73
N LEU A 75 17.67 -0.93 -5.47
CA LEU A 75 17.19 -1.18 -4.10
C LEU A 75 17.78 -2.45 -3.46
N GLN A 76 17.92 -3.54 -4.21
CA GLN A 76 18.50 -4.81 -3.74
C GLN A 76 17.89 -5.34 -2.44
N LEU A 77 16.56 -5.29 -2.33
CA LEU A 77 15.84 -5.67 -1.12
C LEU A 77 15.66 -7.19 -1.03
N GLN A 78 15.58 -7.69 0.20
CA GLN A 78 15.01 -9.02 0.43
C GLN A 78 13.49 -8.90 0.38
N VAL A 79 12.85 -9.64 -0.54
CA VAL A 79 11.39 -9.58 -0.72
C VAL A 79 10.78 -10.97 -0.58
N GLN A 80 9.84 -11.11 0.34
CA GLN A 80 9.05 -12.33 0.54
C GLN A 80 7.60 -12.06 0.14
N ALA A 81 6.98 -12.99 -0.57
CA ALA A 81 5.55 -12.94 -0.91
C ALA A 81 4.77 -13.88 0.00
N SER A 82 3.56 -13.50 0.37
CA SER A 82 2.62 -14.36 1.09
C SER A 82 1.21 -14.28 0.51
N ALA A 83 0.49 -15.39 0.59
CA ALA A 83 -0.88 -15.50 0.14
C ALA A 83 -1.88 -15.05 1.21
N GLY A 84 -3.00 -14.47 0.77
CA GLY A 84 -4.16 -14.18 1.62
C GLY A 84 -5.12 -15.37 1.74
N GLU A 85 -6.31 -15.15 2.32
CA GLU A 85 -7.34 -16.17 2.59
C GLU A 85 -7.92 -16.88 1.33
N GLY A 86 -7.45 -16.56 0.12
CA GLY A 86 -7.83 -17.21 -1.14
C GLY A 86 -6.70 -17.91 -1.89
N GLY A 87 -5.52 -18.07 -1.27
CA GLY A 87 -4.34 -18.71 -1.88
C GLY A 87 -3.58 -17.85 -2.89
N ALA A 88 -4.17 -16.74 -3.38
CA ALA A 88 -3.49 -15.76 -4.20
C ALA A 88 -2.55 -14.87 -3.36
N VAL A 89 -1.43 -14.45 -3.97
CA VAL A 89 -0.48 -13.51 -3.34
C VAL A 89 -1.14 -12.15 -3.17
N THR A 90 -1.23 -11.67 -1.94
CA THR A 90 -1.82 -10.35 -1.59
C THR A 90 -0.89 -9.48 -0.76
N ARG A 91 0.31 -9.98 -0.46
CA ARG A 91 1.24 -9.29 0.42
C ARG A 91 2.67 -9.53 0.03
N LEU A 92 3.47 -8.47 0.11
CA LEU A 92 4.92 -8.52 0.07
C LEU A 92 5.49 -8.01 1.39
N VAL A 93 6.62 -8.56 1.76
CA VAL A 93 7.44 -8.07 2.85
C VAL A 93 8.80 -7.73 2.26
N ALA A 94 9.12 -6.45 2.25
CA ALA A 94 10.42 -5.95 1.80
C ALA A 94 11.29 -5.60 3.01
N SER A 95 12.55 -6.02 3.00
CA SER A 95 13.48 -5.75 4.09
C SER A 95 14.90 -5.42 3.61
N ARG A 96 15.57 -4.63 4.44
CA ARG A 96 17.00 -4.30 4.32
C ARG A 96 17.60 -4.16 5.72
N GLY A 97 18.52 -5.06 6.07
CA GLY A 97 19.03 -5.15 7.43
C GLY A 97 17.90 -5.37 8.45
N ARG A 98 17.76 -4.46 9.41
CA ARG A 98 16.69 -4.51 10.44
C ARG A 98 15.40 -3.78 10.02
N ALA A 99 15.43 -3.05 8.91
CA ALA A 99 14.25 -2.36 8.39
C ALA A 99 13.37 -3.35 7.61
N ARG A 100 12.06 -3.29 7.85
CA ARG A 100 11.03 -4.11 7.21
C ARG A 100 9.81 -3.23 6.95
N VAL A 101 9.24 -3.35 5.76
CA VAL A 101 8.02 -2.69 5.30
C VAL A 101 7.11 -3.76 4.75
N GLU A 102 5.87 -3.79 5.22
CA GLU A 102 4.82 -4.65 4.70
C GLU A 102 4.06 -3.93 3.60
N ILE A 103 3.77 -4.61 2.51
CA ILE A 103 3.01 -4.09 1.37
C ILE A 103 1.82 -5.01 1.21
N GLU A 104 0.64 -4.54 1.56
CA GLU A 104 -0.60 -5.30 1.50
C GLU A 104 -1.52 -4.69 0.46
N THR A 105 -2.16 -5.53 -0.34
CA THR A 105 -3.18 -5.10 -1.30
C THR A 105 -4.53 -5.68 -0.96
N THR A 106 -5.56 -4.86 -1.19
CA THR A 106 -6.96 -5.27 -1.09
C THR A 106 -7.69 -4.88 -2.38
N PRO A 107 -8.45 -5.80 -3.00
CA PRO A 107 -9.27 -5.46 -4.17
C PRO A 107 -10.39 -4.48 -3.79
N VAL A 108 -10.60 -3.42 -4.60
CA VAL A 108 -11.79 -2.57 -4.45
C VAL A 108 -12.94 -3.14 -5.27
N MET A 109 -13.81 -3.90 -4.61
CA MET A 109 -14.96 -4.59 -5.22
C MET A 109 -15.98 -3.68 -5.94
N ARG A 110 -15.90 -2.35 -5.79
CA ARG A 110 -16.83 -1.37 -6.39
C ARG A 110 -16.11 -0.19 -7.05
N GLY A 111 -14.81 -0.31 -7.32
CA GLY A 111 -13.99 0.82 -7.77
C GLY A 111 -13.85 1.90 -6.70
N THR A 112 -13.27 3.04 -7.08
CA THR A 112 -13.13 4.24 -6.23
C THR A 112 -14.29 5.20 -6.49
N VAL A 113 -14.82 5.86 -5.45
CA VAL A 113 -15.90 6.84 -5.62
C VAL A 113 -15.35 8.12 -6.23
N HIS A 114 -14.11 8.47 -5.89
CA HIS A 114 -13.41 9.63 -6.39
C HIS A 114 -12.20 9.23 -7.24
N PRO A 115 -11.75 10.11 -8.15
CA PRO A 115 -10.51 9.86 -8.89
C PRO A 115 -9.32 9.79 -7.94
N VAL A 116 -8.38 8.90 -8.26
CA VAL A 116 -7.06 8.86 -7.62
C VAL A 116 -6.27 10.12 -7.94
N ARG A 117 -5.34 10.48 -7.06
CA ARG A 117 -4.51 11.68 -7.20
C ARG A 117 -3.04 11.28 -7.22
N THR A 118 -2.29 11.72 -8.22
CA THR A 118 -0.83 11.68 -8.15
C THR A 118 -0.36 12.75 -7.18
N MET A 119 0.38 12.35 -6.15
CA MET A 119 0.86 13.24 -5.10
C MET A 119 2.34 13.02 -4.85
N VAL A 120 3.04 14.11 -4.53
CA VAL A 120 4.41 14.10 -4.01
C VAL A 120 4.39 14.11 -2.49
N VAL A 121 5.37 13.45 -1.87
CA VAL A 121 5.52 13.49 -0.41
C VAL A 121 5.64 14.94 0.10
N ARG A 122 5.19 15.18 1.32
CA ARG A 122 5.25 16.53 1.92
C ARG A 122 6.71 17.01 2.08
N PRO A 123 6.98 18.32 2.02
CA PRO A 123 8.35 18.85 2.04
C PRO A 123 9.22 18.34 3.21
N ARG A 124 8.64 18.21 4.41
CA ARG A 124 9.38 17.70 5.58
C ARG A 124 9.75 16.23 5.45
N VAL A 125 8.90 15.44 4.79
CA VAL A 125 9.15 14.02 4.51
C VAL A 125 10.24 13.90 3.45
N GLU A 126 10.16 14.72 2.41
CA GLU A 126 11.16 14.78 1.35
C GLU A 126 12.55 15.13 1.89
N GLU A 127 12.66 16.19 2.70
CA GLU A 127 13.91 16.62 3.31
C GLU A 127 14.54 15.53 4.19
N ALA A 128 13.72 14.79 4.94
CA ALA A 128 14.20 13.78 5.89
C ALA A 128 14.51 12.42 5.23
N PHE A 129 13.73 12.00 4.23
CA PHE A 129 13.70 10.63 3.73
C PHE A 129 13.89 10.50 2.21
N GLY A 130 13.76 11.58 1.46
CA GLY A 130 13.90 11.63 0.00
C GLY A 130 12.58 11.80 -0.74
N PHE A 131 12.68 12.07 -2.03
CA PHE A 131 11.55 12.29 -2.92
C PHE A 131 10.80 10.99 -3.23
N ALA A 132 9.47 11.09 -3.27
CA ALA A 132 8.59 10.07 -3.85
C ALA A 132 7.32 10.71 -4.39
N GLU A 133 6.85 10.19 -5.52
CA GLU A 133 5.58 10.53 -6.15
C GLU A 133 4.81 9.24 -6.44
N VAL A 134 3.56 9.17 -6.01
CA VAL A 134 2.69 7.98 -6.21
C VAL A 134 1.24 8.38 -6.41
N GLN A 135 0.44 7.46 -6.94
CA GLN A 135 -1.02 7.58 -6.91
C GLN A 135 -1.54 7.29 -5.50
N VAL A 136 -2.41 8.15 -4.99
CA VAL A 136 -3.02 8.07 -3.67
C VAL A 136 -4.55 8.08 -3.84
N LEU A 137 -5.25 7.22 -3.10
CA LEU A 137 -6.70 7.27 -3.01
C LEU A 137 -7.16 8.63 -2.48
N ASN A 138 -8.33 9.08 -2.91
CA ASN A 138 -8.93 10.27 -2.35
C ASN A 138 -9.11 10.10 -0.83
N PHE A 139 -8.86 11.17 -0.07
CA PHE A 139 -9.00 11.15 1.38
C PHE A 139 -10.38 10.65 1.84
N ALA A 140 -11.46 11.01 1.13
CA ALA A 140 -12.82 10.55 1.42
C ALA A 140 -12.98 9.02 1.27
N ASP A 141 -12.32 8.43 0.27
CA ASP A 141 -12.34 6.97 0.05
C ASP A 141 -11.52 6.23 1.12
N CYS A 142 -10.35 6.78 1.50
CA CYS A 142 -9.54 6.26 2.61
C CYS A 142 -10.33 6.22 3.94
N MET A 143 -11.10 7.27 4.23
CA MET A 143 -11.93 7.37 5.43
C MET A 143 -13.07 6.35 5.39
N GLN A 144 -13.77 6.20 4.26
CA GLN A 144 -14.87 5.24 4.13
C GLN A 144 -14.41 3.80 4.38
N GLU A 145 -13.21 3.43 3.92
CA GLU A 145 -12.65 2.09 4.15
C GLU A 145 -12.26 1.86 5.62
N SER A 146 -11.68 2.88 6.28
CA SER A 146 -11.35 2.84 7.71
C SER A 146 -12.61 2.66 8.58
N TRP A 147 -13.68 3.40 8.29
CA TRP A 147 -14.98 3.23 8.93
C TRP A 147 -15.57 1.84 8.72
N ARG A 148 -15.47 1.28 7.50
CA ARG A 148 -15.91 -0.10 7.23
C ARG A 148 -15.12 -1.14 8.01
N ARG A 149 -13.80 -0.99 8.15
CA ARG A 149 -12.98 -1.88 9.00
C ARG A 149 -13.42 -1.78 10.46
N HIS A 150 -13.54 -0.57 10.99
CA HIS A 150 -14.01 -0.33 12.36
C HIS A 150 -15.39 -0.96 12.64
N CYS A 151 -16.38 -0.72 11.76
CA CYS A 151 -17.70 -1.33 11.92
C CYS A 151 -17.67 -2.86 11.81
N ARG A 152 -16.82 -3.44 10.94
CA ARG A 152 -16.71 -4.90 10.77
C ARG A 152 -16.06 -5.55 12.00
N ASP A 153 -15.07 -4.91 12.59
CA ASP A 153 -14.43 -5.35 13.82
C ASP A 153 -15.39 -5.23 15.02
N SER A 154 -16.20 -4.17 15.08
CA SER A 154 -17.26 -4.04 16.08
C SER A 154 -18.35 -5.10 15.94
N ILE A 155 -18.75 -5.47 14.71
CA ILE A 155 -19.75 -6.53 14.47
C ILE A 155 -19.18 -7.92 14.82
N ARG A 156 -17.91 -8.20 14.49
CA ARG A 156 -17.24 -9.45 14.90
C ARG A 156 -17.12 -9.58 16.42
N ALA A 157 -16.90 -8.48 17.13
CA ALA A 157 -16.88 -8.46 18.59
C ALA A 157 -18.27 -8.74 19.21
N ILE A 158 -19.36 -8.35 18.54
CA ILE A 158 -20.73 -8.60 19.01
C ILE A 158 -21.18 -10.05 18.73
N CYS A 159 -20.73 -10.68 17.65
CA CYS A 159 -21.08 -12.08 17.34
C CYS A 159 -20.25 -13.13 18.12
N LEU A 160 -19.28 -12.72 18.93
CA LEU A 160 -18.46 -13.60 19.79
C LEU A 160 -18.80 -13.48 21.29
N MET A 161 -19.87 -12.76 21.64
CA MET A 161 -20.54 -12.78 22.95
C MET A 161 -21.87 -13.51 22.84
#